data_AF-A0A8H5DNB7-F1
#
_entry.id   AF-A0A8H5DNB7-F1
#
_cell.length_a   1.000
_cell.length_b   1.000
_cell.length_c   1.000
_cell.angle_alpha   90.00
_cell.angle_beta   90.00
_cell.angle_gamma   90.00
#
_symmetry.space_group_name_H-M   'P 1'
#
loop_
_entity.id
_entity.type
_entity.pdbx_description
1 polymer ?
#
loop_
_entity_poly.entity_id
_entity_poly.type
_entity_poly.pdbx_seq_one_letter_code
_entity_poly.pdbx_strand_id
1 'polypeptide(L)'
;MDVTTLPEDHQDIGKFLPRQFKETQLFELVICDGQVLRTHTRDPYREPREPTRLKTVQLALGLEHMKPGGTMLVLFHKLESWDTACYIRRFSEFSSVRLFKPRVGHATRSSFYMVASNVQSQHPKARLAVKKWKEVWRAATFGSEEEFMEAFCNAGLSAEKLLDEVGSELVSHGREIWPVQAQALARASVIKGQGTSAATGELTSARR
;
A
#
# COMPACT_ATOMS: atom_id res chain seq x y z
N MET A 1 12.69 3.10 -13.69
CA MET A 1 11.43 3.74 -14.13
C MET A 1 11.41 4.07 -15.63
N ASP A 2 12.46 3.72 -16.39
CA ASP A 2 12.52 3.75 -17.86
C ASP A 2 12.15 5.08 -18.53
N VAL A 3 12.30 6.18 -17.79
CA VAL A 3 12.16 7.53 -18.34
C VAL A 3 13.53 7.98 -18.81
N THR A 4 13.70 8.03 -20.14
CA THR A 4 14.93 8.47 -20.80
C THR A 4 14.94 9.95 -21.13
N THR A 5 13.76 10.57 -21.20
CA THR A 5 13.57 12.01 -21.41
C THR A 5 12.55 12.55 -20.40
N LEU A 6 12.96 13.57 -19.64
CA LEU A 6 12.08 14.29 -18.73
C LEU A 6 11.47 15.48 -19.48
N PRO A 7 10.19 15.82 -19.30
CA PRO A 7 9.62 17.03 -19.89
C PRO A 7 10.36 18.26 -19.38
N GLU A 8 10.94 19.07 -20.28
CA GLU A 8 11.80 20.22 -19.93
C GLU A 8 11.07 21.24 -19.04
N ASP A 9 9.75 21.37 -19.23
CA ASP A 9 8.90 22.30 -18.50
C ASP A 9 8.38 21.75 -17.15
N HIS A 10 8.78 20.55 -16.74
CA HIS A 10 8.31 19.97 -15.49
C HIS A 10 8.96 20.65 -14.28
N GLN A 11 8.14 21.18 -13.36
CA GLN A 11 8.60 21.95 -12.19
C GLN A 11 9.62 21.24 -11.29
N ASP A 12 9.64 19.90 -11.27
CA ASP A 12 10.60 19.09 -10.52
C ASP A 12 11.79 18.57 -11.35
N ILE A 13 12.01 19.01 -12.59
CA ILE A 13 13.04 18.40 -13.47
C ILE A 13 14.43 18.35 -12.82
N GLY A 14 14.81 19.39 -12.08
CA GLY A 14 16.08 19.44 -11.34
C GLY A 14 16.11 18.66 -10.02
N LYS A 15 14.97 18.10 -9.57
CA LYS A 15 14.86 17.34 -8.31
C LYS A 15 14.96 15.83 -8.50
N PHE A 16 15.00 15.33 -9.74
CA PHE A 16 15.13 13.90 -10.00
C PHE A 16 16.55 13.41 -9.70
N LEU A 17 16.62 12.33 -8.92
CA LEU A 17 17.88 11.67 -8.62
C LEU A 17 18.37 10.86 -9.83
N PRO A 18 19.69 10.75 -10.03
CA PRO A 18 20.23 9.79 -10.99
C PRO A 18 19.84 8.36 -10.60
N ARG A 19 19.98 7.43 -11.55
CA ARG A 19 19.71 6.01 -11.31
C ARG A 19 20.52 5.51 -10.10
N GLN A 20 19.83 4.96 -9.10
CA GLN A 20 20.43 4.53 -7.82
C GLN A 20 20.93 3.08 -7.84
N PHE A 21 20.33 2.21 -8.65
CA PHE A 21 20.69 0.79 -8.75
C PHE A 21 21.26 0.45 -10.12
N LYS A 22 22.26 -0.43 -10.16
CA LYS A 22 22.75 -1.00 -11.43
C LYS A 22 21.71 -1.97 -11.98
N GLU A 23 21.64 -2.14 -13.29
CA GLU A 23 20.68 -3.07 -13.93
C GLU A 23 20.87 -4.51 -13.48
N THR A 24 22.10 -4.90 -13.17
CA THR A 24 22.46 -6.25 -12.68
C THR A 24 22.37 -6.39 -11.16
N GLN A 25 22.05 -5.32 -10.43
CA GLN A 25 21.95 -5.36 -8.98
C GLN A 25 20.62 -5.99 -8.57
N LEU A 26 20.70 -7.14 -7.90
CA LEU A 26 19.54 -7.90 -7.45
C LEU A 26 19.59 -8.15 -5.94
N PHE A 27 18.42 -8.20 -5.32
CA PHE A 27 18.23 -8.38 -3.88
C PHE A 27 17.38 -9.62 -3.59
N GLU A 28 17.68 -10.30 -2.48
CA GLU A 28 16.92 -11.46 -2.00
C GLU A 28 15.74 -11.04 -1.11
N LEU A 29 15.85 -9.86 -0.51
CA LEU A 29 14.85 -9.25 0.35
C LEU A 29 14.60 -7.81 -0.09
N VAL A 30 13.33 -7.47 -0.28
CA VAL A 30 12.90 -6.10 -0.59
C VAL A 30 11.80 -5.71 0.38
N ILE A 31 11.87 -4.48 0.90
CA ILE A 31 10.87 -3.91 1.81
C ILE A 31 10.31 -2.64 1.18
N CYS A 32 9.00 -2.62 0.95
CA CYS A 32 8.25 -1.48 0.44
C CYS A 32 7.35 -0.92 1.54
N ASP A 33 7.95 -0.10 2.40
CA ASP A 33 7.31 0.53 3.57
C ASP A 33 7.33 2.07 3.52
N GLY A 34 7.70 2.66 2.38
CA GLY A 34 7.59 4.09 2.17
C GLY A 34 6.13 4.54 2.25
N GLN A 35 5.85 5.55 3.08
CA GLN A 35 4.52 6.11 3.31
C GLN A 35 4.49 7.62 3.14
N VAL A 36 3.33 8.11 2.71
CA VAL A 36 3.03 9.54 2.65
C VAL A 36 2.74 10.03 4.07
N LEU A 37 3.69 10.74 4.68
CA LEU A 37 3.51 11.32 6.02
C LEU A 37 2.68 12.61 5.95
N ARG A 38 1.79 12.79 6.93
CA ARG A 38 0.92 13.99 7.05
C ARG A 38 1.70 15.30 7.23
N THR A 39 2.92 15.21 7.75
CA THR A 39 3.78 16.37 8.06
C THR A 39 4.62 16.83 6.89
N HIS A 40 4.66 16.09 5.77
CA HIS A 40 5.44 16.50 4.60
C HIS A 40 4.65 17.50 3.76
N THR A 41 5.23 18.69 3.55
CA THR A 41 4.75 19.66 2.58
C THR A 41 4.92 19.11 1.16
N ARG A 42 3.92 19.31 0.31
CA ARG A 42 3.91 18.85 -1.08
C ARG A 42 3.33 19.94 -1.96
N ASP A 43 3.78 19.97 -3.20
CA ASP A 43 3.21 20.86 -4.20
C ASP A 43 1.77 20.40 -4.52
N PRO A 44 0.78 21.32 -4.64
CA PRO A 44 -0.64 20.98 -4.76
C PRO A 44 -0.97 20.02 -5.91
N TYR A 45 -0.27 20.14 -7.04
CA TYR A 45 -0.47 19.28 -8.21
C TYR A 45 -0.14 17.80 -7.94
N ARG A 46 0.77 17.54 -6.99
CA ARG A 46 1.33 16.22 -6.68
C ARG A 46 0.58 15.54 -5.55
N GLU A 47 0.05 16.32 -4.61
CA GLU A 47 -0.53 15.82 -3.37
C GLU A 47 -1.57 14.70 -3.57
N PRO A 48 -2.55 14.81 -4.49
CA PRO A 48 -3.55 13.76 -4.68
C PRO A 48 -2.98 12.44 -5.19
N ARG A 49 -1.90 12.50 -5.96
CA ARG A 49 -1.30 11.35 -6.65
C ARG A 49 -0.13 10.74 -5.90
N GLU A 50 0.38 11.42 -4.87
CA GLU A 50 1.60 11.03 -4.17
C GLU A 50 1.56 9.62 -3.56
N PRO A 51 0.46 9.17 -2.92
CA PRO A 51 0.38 7.80 -2.42
C PRO A 51 0.57 6.76 -3.53
N THR A 52 -0.04 7.00 -4.69
CA THR A 52 0.08 6.13 -5.86
C THR A 52 1.48 6.18 -6.43
N ARG A 53 2.06 7.37 -6.64
CA ARG A 53 3.46 7.54 -7.10
C ARG A 53 4.43 6.79 -6.20
N LEU A 54 4.32 6.96 -4.89
CA LEU A 54 5.21 6.32 -3.93
C LEU A 54 5.01 4.81 -3.87
N LYS A 55 3.78 4.32 -4.03
CA LYS A 55 3.50 2.88 -4.05
C LYS A 55 4.08 2.23 -5.30
N THR A 56 3.79 2.79 -6.49
CA THR A 56 4.18 2.18 -7.77
C THR A 56 5.69 2.23 -7.99
N VAL A 57 6.39 3.29 -7.57
CA VAL A 57 7.86 3.33 -7.66
C VAL A 57 8.51 2.27 -6.79
N GLN A 58 8.04 2.08 -5.55
CA GLN A 58 8.57 1.05 -4.65
C GLN A 58 8.31 -0.36 -5.19
N LEU A 59 7.10 -0.61 -5.70
CA LEU A 59 6.74 -1.91 -6.27
C LEU A 59 7.56 -2.21 -7.54
N ALA A 60 7.69 -1.23 -8.44
CA ALA A 60 8.44 -1.39 -9.68
C ALA A 60 9.92 -1.62 -9.42
N LEU A 61 10.59 -0.74 -8.65
CA LEU A 61 12.00 -0.90 -8.30
C LEU A 61 12.24 -2.19 -7.52
N GLY A 62 11.35 -2.49 -6.57
CA GLY A 62 11.47 -3.66 -5.72
C GLY A 62 11.40 -4.98 -6.50
N LEU A 63 10.39 -5.14 -7.35
CA LEU A 63 10.22 -6.37 -8.14
C LEU A 63 11.22 -6.49 -9.29
N GLU A 64 11.59 -5.36 -9.92
CA GLU A 64 12.60 -5.33 -11.00
C GLU A 64 13.98 -5.76 -10.51
N HIS A 65 14.36 -5.35 -9.30
CA HIS A 65 15.65 -5.69 -8.71
C HIS A 65 15.56 -6.90 -7.75
N MET A 66 14.56 -7.76 -7.90
CA MET A 66 14.41 -8.96 -7.08
C MET A 66 15.04 -10.19 -7.73
N LYS A 67 15.86 -10.93 -6.98
CA LYS A 67 16.32 -12.26 -7.40
C LYS A 67 15.12 -13.21 -7.50
N PRO A 68 15.07 -14.11 -8.52
CA PRO A 68 14.11 -15.20 -8.54
C PRO A 68 14.16 -16.02 -7.23
N GLY A 69 13.00 -16.32 -6.66
CA GLY A 69 12.87 -16.99 -5.37
C GLY A 69 12.95 -16.06 -4.15
N GLY A 70 13.23 -14.77 -4.34
CA GLY A 70 13.33 -13.77 -3.28
C GLY A 70 12.01 -13.51 -2.53
N THR A 71 12.09 -12.64 -1.51
CA THR A 71 10.96 -12.24 -0.67
C THR A 71 10.75 -10.73 -0.69
N MET A 72 9.49 -10.32 -0.85
CA MET A 72 9.06 -8.92 -0.82
C MET A 72 8.09 -8.71 0.34
N LEU A 73 8.38 -7.72 1.19
CA LEU A 73 7.45 -7.23 2.20
C LEU A 73 6.86 -5.91 1.72
N VAL A 74 5.54 -5.81 1.68
CA VAL A 74 4.85 -4.60 1.20
C VAL A 74 3.82 -4.15 2.21
N LEU A 75 3.93 -2.90 2.67
CA LEU A 75 2.93 -2.30 3.55
C LEU A 75 1.67 -1.93 2.75
N PHE A 76 0.54 -2.57 3.07
CA PHE A 76 -0.78 -2.21 2.56
C PHE A 76 -1.68 -1.71 3.68
N HIS A 77 -2.82 -1.13 3.29
CA HIS A 77 -3.86 -0.67 4.19
C HIS A 77 -5.20 -1.19 3.70
N LYS A 78 -6.10 -1.52 4.61
CA LYS A 78 -7.50 -1.89 4.28
C LYS A 78 -7.56 -3.02 3.26
N LEU A 79 -7.52 -4.27 3.74
CA LEU A 79 -7.54 -5.45 2.88
C LEU A 79 -8.74 -5.44 1.91
N GLU A 80 -9.87 -4.92 2.39
CA GLU A 80 -11.13 -4.79 1.66
C GLU A 80 -11.12 -3.72 0.56
N SER A 81 -10.10 -2.85 0.52
CA SER A 81 -9.99 -1.85 -0.54
C SER A 81 -9.69 -2.50 -1.89
N TRP A 82 -10.36 -2.01 -2.92
CA TRP A 82 -10.24 -2.50 -4.30
C TRP A 82 -8.78 -2.64 -4.76
N ASP A 83 -8.00 -1.58 -4.57
CA ASP A 83 -6.60 -1.56 -5.02
C ASP A 83 -5.76 -2.61 -4.29
N THR A 84 -5.91 -2.71 -2.96
CA THR A 84 -5.16 -3.66 -2.14
C THR A 84 -5.50 -5.10 -2.54
N ALA A 85 -6.78 -5.41 -2.74
CA ALA A 85 -7.22 -6.71 -3.23
C ALA A 85 -6.64 -7.03 -4.63
N CYS A 86 -6.64 -6.04 -5.53
CA CYS A 86 -6.02 -6.17 -6.85
C CYS A 86 -4.51 -6.43 -6.78
N TYR A 87 -3.78 -5.75 -5.88
CA TYR A 87 -2.36 -6.01 -5.66
C TYR A 87 -2.12 -7.43 -5.14
N ILE A 88 -2.87 -7.86 -4.11
CA ILE A 88 -2.72 -9.20 -3.53
C ILE A 88 -2.95 -10.28 -4.58
N ARG A 89 -4.04 -10.17 -5.36
CA ARG A 89 -4.30 -11.06 -6.51
C ARG A 89 -3.16 -11.02 -7.51
N ARG A 90 -2.66 -9.84 -7.87
CA ARG A 90 -1.57 -9.73 -8.84
C ARG A 90 -0.32 -10.46 -8.35
N PHE A 91 0.03 -10.33 -7.07
CA PHE A 91 1.18 -11.02 -6.49
C PHE A 91 0.98 -12.54 -6.39
N SER A 92 -0.25 -13.02 -6.14
CA SER A 92 -0.52 -14.47 -6.09
C SER A 92 -0.30 -15.16 -7.46
N GLU A 93 -0.34 -14.41 -8.56
CA GLU A 93 -0.06 -14.93 -9.90
C GLU A 93 1.43 -15.30 -10.15
N PHE A 94 2.36 -14.88 -9.28
CA PHE A 94 3.80 -15.13 -9.47
C PHE A 94 4.59 -15.28 -8.15
N SER A 95 3.91 -15.43 -7.01
CA SER A 95 4.55 -15.60 -5.70
C SER A 95 3.62 -16.31 -4.72
N SER A 96 4.17 -16.79 -3.60
CA SER A 96 3.39 -17.28 -2.47
C SER A 96 3.10 -16.15 -1.50
N VAL A 97 1.83 -15.77 -1.38
CA VAL A 97 1.37 -14.62 -0.58
C VAL A 97 0.88 -15.06 0.79
N ARG A 98 1.34 -14.36 1.83
CA ARG A 98 0.76 -14.39 3.18
C ARG A 98 0.58 -12.98 3.69
N LEU A 99 -0.40 -12.75 4.55
CA LEU A 99 -0.59 -11.45 5.17
C LEU A 99 -0.19 -11.48 6.64
N PHE A 100 0.37 -10.38 7.11
CA PHE A 100 0.89 -10.25 8.46
C PHE A 100 0.46 -8.93 9.09
N LYS A 101 -0.22 -9.04 10.23
CA LYS A 101 -0.67 -7.90 11.03
C LYS A 101 0.22 -7.74 12.28
N PRO A 102 1.03 -6.68 12.38
CA PRO A 102 1.81 -6.43 13.58
C PRO A 102 0.92 -6.29 14.83
N ARG A 103 1.30 -6.95 15.92
CA ARG A 103 0.58 -6.91 17.22
C ARG A 103 0.97 -5.72 18.10
N VAL A 104 2.07 -5.04 17.77
CA VAL A 104 2.62 -3.89 18.52
C VAL A 104 2.81 -2.72 17.55
N GLY A 105 2.63 -1.48 18.03
CA GLY A 105 2.82 -0.24 17.26
C GLY A 105 1.70 0.06 16.26
N HIS A 106 1.44 -0.87 15.32
CA HIS A 106 0.50 -0.70 14.22
C HIS A 106 -0.77 -1.56 14.35
N ALA A 107 -0.99 -2.18 15.51
CA ALA A 107 -2.12 -3.09 15.72
C ALA A 107 -3.47 -2.39 15.51
N THR A 108 -3.63 -1.15 15.97
CA THR A 108 -4.87 -0.37 15.85
C THR A 108 -5.10 0.26 14.47
N ARG A 109 -4.06 0.34 13.62
CA ARG A 109 -4.14 0.93 12.28
C ARG A 109 -4.78 -0.05 11.30
N SER A 110 -5.20 0.40 10.12
CA SER A 110 -5.61 -0.48 9.03
C SER A 110 -4.44 -1.12 8.28
N SER A 111 -3.20 -0.78 8.67
CA SER A 111 -1.99 -1.19 7.97
C SER A 111 -1.60 -2.64 8.28
N PHE A 112 -1.13 -3.37 7.30
CA PHE A 112 -0.61 -4.73 7.43
C PHE A 112 0.46 -4.98 6.36
N TYR A 113 1.27 -6.00 6.54
CA TYR A 113 2.27 -6.39 5.55
C TYR A 113 1.75 -7.55 4.71
N MET A 114 1.86 -7.43 3.40
CA MET A 114 1.89 -8.60 2.52
C MET A 114 3.33 -9.13 2.51
N VAL A 115 3.48 -10.43 2.72
CA VAL A 115 4.74 -11.17 2.59
C VAL A 115 4.61 -12.04 1.35
N ALA A 116 5.19 -11.57 0.24
CA ALA A 116 5.29 -12.33 -0.99
C ALA A 116 6.64 -13.06 -1.02
N SER A 117 6.61 -14.38 -0.93
CA SER A 117 7.79 -15.25 -0.90
C SER A 117 7.87 -16.10 -2.16
N ASN A 118 9.04 -16.68 -2.43
CA ASN A 118 9.30 -17.45 -3.65
C ASN A 118 8.90 -16.67 -4.92
N VAL A 119 9.28 -15.39 -4.95
CA VAL A 119 8.84 -14.48 -6.02
C VAL A 119 9.51 -14.88 -7.34
N GLN A 120 8.69 -15.20 -8.34
CA GLN A 120 9.15 -15.50 -9.69
C GLN A 120 9.32 -14.18 -10.47
N SER A 121 10.34 -13.38 -10.12
CA SER A 121 10.52 -12.01 -10.65
C SER A 121 10.65 -11.94 -12.17
N GLN A 122 11.12 -13.01 -12.82
CA GLN A 122 11.22 -13.10 -14.28
C GLN A 122 9.95 -13.63 -14.97
N HIS A 123 8.94 -14.07 -14.21
CA HIS A 123 7.68 -14.56 -14.76
C HIS A 123 7.01 -13.48 -15.63
N PRO A 124 6.40 -13.82 -16.78
CA PRO A 124 5.78 -12.83 -17.68
C PRO A 124 4.79 -11.89 -16.97
N LYS A 125 4.01 -12.41 -16.03
CA LYS A 125 3.05 -11.62 -15.23
C LYS A 125 3.74 -10.65 -14.26
N ALA A 126 4.89 -11.02 -13.69
CA ALA A 126 5.68 -10.14 -12.84
C ALA A 126 6.27 -8.98 -13.67
N ARG A 127 6.84 -9.29 -14.84
CA ARG A 127 7.37 -8.27 -15.77
C ARG A 127 6.27 -7.32 -16.26
N LEU A 128 5.09 -7.85 -16.57
CA LEU A 128 3.93 -7.04 -16.94
C LEU A 128 3.48 -6.15 -15.78
N ALA A 129 3.50 -6.65 -14.54
CA ALA A 129 3.18 -5.84 -13.36
C ALA A 129 4.16 -4.66 -13.21
N VAL A 130 5.47 -4.91 -13.32
CA VAL A 130 6.48 -3.85 -13.31
C VAL A 130 6.22 -2.82 -14.40
N LYS A 131 5.96 -3.25 -15.63
CA LYS A 131 5.64 -2.34 -16.75
C LYS A 131 4.45 -1.44 -16.42
N LYS A 132 3.34 -2.03 -15.98
CA LYS A 132 2.13 -1.28 -15.59
C LYS A 132 2.39 -0.30 -14.45
N TRP A 133 3.16 -0.69 -13.43
CA TRP A 133 3.49 0.23 -12.33
C TRP A 133 4.37 1.39 -12.79
N LYS A 134 5.28 1.18 -13.74
CA LYS A 134 6.05 2.27 -14.37
C LYS A 134 5.16 3.21 -15.18
N GLU A 135 4.19 2.68 -15.93
CA GLU A 135 3.20 3.47 -16.67
C GLU A 135 2.35 4.34 -15.73
N VAL A 136 1.78 3.74 -14.68
CA VAL A 136 1.01 4.47 -13.64
C VAL A 136 1.87 5.53 -12.97
N TRP A 137 3.11 5.20 -12.60
CA TRP A 137 4.01 6.17 -12.00
C TRP A 137 4.31 7.35 -12.93
N ARG A 138 4.51 7.09 -14.22
CA ARG A 138 4.77 8.11 -15.23
C ARG A 138 3.58 9.04 -15.37
N ALA A 139 2.37 8.50 -15.54
CA ALA A 139 1.14 9.30 -15.63
C ALA A 139 0.89 10.09 -14.34
N ALA A 140 1.11 9.47 -13.18
CA ALA A 140 0.97 10.14 -11.90
C ALA A 140 2.00 11.25 -11.66
N THR A 141 3.15 11.20 -12.34
CA THR A 141 4.25 12.17 -12.19
C THR A 141 4.18 13.28 -13.22
N PHE A 142 3.90 12.96 -14.48
CA PHE A 142 4.03 13.88 -15.61
C PHE A 142 2.73 14.11 -16.39
N GLY A 143 1.71 13.26 -16.20
CA GLY A 143 0.51 13.26 -17.04
C GLY A 143 -0.62 14.12 -16.49
N SER A 144 -1.68 14.26 -17.30
CA SER A 144 -2.94 14.88 -16.90
C SER A 144 -3.72 14.02 -15.90
N GLU A 145 -4.84 14.52 -15.39
CA GLU A 145 -5.72 13.72 -14.50
C GLU A 145 -6.36 12.57 -15.27
N GLU A 146 -6.75 12.80 -16.52
CA GLU A 146 -7.33 11.81 -17.41
C GLU A 146 -6.34 10.69 -17.71
N GLU A 147 -5.10 11.03 -18.09
CA GLU A 147 -4.04 10.05 -18.34
C GLU A 147 -3.70 9.24 -17.08
N PHE A 148 -3.70 9.91 -15.91
CA PHE A 148 -3.48 9.24 -14.63
C PHE A 148 -4.62 8.25 -14.32
N MET A 149 -5.87 8.69 -14.47
CA MET A 149 -7.03 7.85 -14.20
C MET A 149 -7.12 6.68 -15.18
N GLU A 150 -6.78 6.87 -16.45
CA GLU A 150 -6.72 5.79 -17.44
C GLU A 150 -5.65 4.75 -17.07
N ALA A 151 -4.45 5.19 -16.71
CA ALA A 151 -3.37 4.28 -16.30
C ALA A 151 -3.67 3.56 -14.98
N PHE A 152 -4.26 4.27 -14.02
CA PHE A 152 -4.56 3.76 -12.69
C PHE A 152 -5.75 2.79 -12.69
N CYS A 153 -6.80 3.10 -13.44
CA CYS A 153 -7.94 2.22 -13.59
C CYS A 153 -7.50 0.95 -14.33
N ASN A 154 -7.41 -0.16 -13.60
CA ASN A 154 -7.13 -1.47 -14.18
C ASN A 154 -8.35 -1.96 -14.96
N ALA A 155 -8.57 -1.40 -16.16
CA ALA A 155 -9.78 -1.53 -17.00
C ALA A 155 -10.20 -2.97 -17.36
N GLY A 156 -9.44 -4.00 -16.96
CA GLY A 156 -9.68 -5.40 -17.31
C GLY A 156 -10.18 -6.31 -16.20
N LEU A 157 -10.38 -5.83 -14.96
CA LEU A 157 -10.84 -6.68 -13.86
C LEU A 157 -12.14 -6.12 -13.27
N SER A 158 -13.25 -6.84 -13.48
CA SER A 158 -14.52 -6.51 -12.82
C SER A 158 -14.51 -7.02 -11.37
N ALA A 159 -15.41 -6.48 -10.54
CA ALA A 159 -15.51 -6.89 -9.15
C ALA A 159 -15.95 -8.35 -9.00
N GLU A 160 -16.86 -8.79 -9.85
CA GLU A 160 -17.34 -10.17 -9.93
C GLU A 160 -16.17 -11.11 -10.22
N LYS A 161 -15.37 -10.79 -11.24
CA LYS A 161 -14.21 -11.61 -11.60
C LYS A 161 -13.16 -11.65 -10.49
N LEU A 162 -12.92 -10.53 -9.79
CA LEU A 162 -12.02 -10.52 -8.64
C LEU A 162 -12.53 -11.43 -7.52
N LEU A 163 -13.83 -11.37 -7.21
CA LEU A 163 -14.44 -12.17 -6.15
C LEU A 163 -14.47 -13.66 -6.50
N ASP A 164 -14.75 -14.00 -7.76
CA ASP A 164 -14.75 -15.39 -8.24
C ASP A 164 -13.35 -16.01 -8.16
N GLU A 165 -12.31 -15.26 -8.50
CA GLU A 165 -10.95 -15.78 -8.54
C GLU A 165 -10.27 -15.84 -7.17
N VAL A 166 -10.46 -14.83 -6.31
CA VAL A 166 -9.70 -14.70 -5.04
C VAL A 166 -10.54 -14.31 -3.83
N GLY A 167 -11.87 -14.20 -3.94
CA GLY A 167 -12.73 -13.70 -2.86
C GLY A 167 -12.64 -14.54 -1.58
N SER A 168 -12.67 -15.88 -1.72
CA SER A 168 -12.50 -16.80 -0.58
C SER A 168 -11.12 -16.66 0.08
N GLU A 169 -10.07 -16.48 -0.72
CA GLU A 169 -8.70 -16.28 -0.25
C GLU A 169 -8.58 -14.94 0.50
N LEU A 170 -9.16 -13.86 -0.02
CA LEU A 170 -9.20 -12.55 0.65
C LEU A 170 -9.91 -12.63 2.00
N VAL A 171 -11.01 -13.39 2.10
CA VAL A 171 -11.70 -13.64 3.38
C VAL A 171 -10.80 -14.43 4.34
N SER A 172 -10.11 -15.46 3.86
CA SER A 172 -9.18 -16.24 4.67
C SER A 172 -8.06 -15.36 5.24
N HIS A 173 -7.41 -14.58 4.37
CA HIS A 173 -6.40 -13.61 4.75
C HIS A 173 -6.94 -12.56 5.75
N GLY A 174 -8.17 -12.09 5.55
CA GLY A 174 -8.83 -11.15 6.46
C GLY A 174 -9.02 -11.70 7.87
N ARG A 175 -9.28 -13.01 8.01
CA ARG A 175 -9.40 -13.67 9.31
C ARG A 175 -8.08 -13.69 10.10
N GLU A 176 -6.93 -13.53 9.44
CA GLU A 176 -5.65 -13.38 10.13
C GLU A 176 -5.39 -11.94 10.61
N ILE A 177 -5.89 -10.94 9.86
CA ILE A 177 -5.61 -9.53 10.11
C ILE A 177 -6.65 -8.87 11.03
N TRP A 178 -7.93 -9.01 10.70
CA TRP A 178 -9.01 -8.25 11.35
C TRP A 178 -9.15 -8.52 12.84
N PRO A 179 -9.01 -9.77 13.35
CA PRO A 179 -9.08 -10.01 14.79
C PRO A 179 -8.00 -9.28 15.58
N VAL A 180 -6.77 -9.21 15.04
CA VAL A 180 -5.67 -8.48 15.69
C VAL A 180 -6.00 -6.99 15.79
N GLN A 181 -6.54 -6.41 14.71
CA GLN A 181 -6.94 -5.00 14.69
C GLN A 181 -8.12 -4.72 15.62
N ALA A 182 -9.18 -5.55 15.55
CA ALA A 182 -10.37 -5.40 16.38
C ALA A 182 -10.04 -5.49 17.88
N GLN A 183 -9.23 -6.46 18.28
CA GLN A 183 -8.79 -6.62 19.68
C GLN A 183 -7.91 -5.46 20.16
N ALA A 184 -7.08 -4.89 19.27
CA ALA A 184 -6.26 -3.73 19.61
C ALA A 184 -7.11 -2.47 19.75
N LEU A 185 -8.07 -2.26 18.85
CA LEU A 185 -9.02 -1.15 18.92
C LEU A 185 -9.86 -1.21 20.19
N ALA A 186 -10.43 -2.37 20.53
CA ALA A 186 -11.22 -2.56 21.75
C ALA A 186 -10.45 -2.24 23.05
N ARG A 187 -9.11 -2.38 23.03
CA ARG A 187 -8.23 -2.07 24.17
C ARG A 187 -7.71 -0.62 24.16
N ALA A 188 -7.81 0.09 23.04
CA ALA A 188 -7.29 1.43 22.92
C ALA A 188 -8.08 2.39 23.82
N SER A 189 -7.36 3.23 24.58
CA SER A 189 -7.92 4.21 25.52
C SER A 189 -8.89 5.20 24.87
N VAL A 190 -8.76 5.43 23.56
CA VAL A 190 -9.65 6.28 22.76
C VAL A 190 -11.11 5.78 22.78
N ILE A 191 -11.35 4.46 22.94
CA ILE A 191 -12.70 3.89 23.04
C ILE A 191 -13.20 3.85 24.50
N LYS A 192 -12.29 3.89 25.49
CA LYS A 192 -12.63 3.86 26.93
C LYS A 192 -12.98 5.24 27.51
N GLY A 193 -12.92 6.31 26.72
CA GLY A 193 -13.11 7.70 27.17
C GLY A 193 -14.52 8.29 27.02
N GLN A 194 -15.55 7.53 26.60
CA GLN A 194 -16.93 8.02 26.49
C GLN A 194 -17.92 7.38 27.48
N GLY A 195 -17.43 6.80 28.57
CA GLY A 195 -18.29 6.10 29.54
C GLY A 195 -17.80 6.22 30.96
N THR A 196 -17.66 7.44 31.49
CA THR A 196 -17.59 7.72 32.95
C THR A 196 -17.72 9.21 33.21
N SER A 197 -18.91 9.76 32.98
CA SER A 197 -19.34 11.03 33.57
C SER A 197 -20.83 10.93 33.92
N ALA A 198 -21.15 10.00 34.82
CA ALA A 198 -22.46 9.97 35.49
C ALA A 198 -22.35 9.10 36.75
N ALA A 199 -21.69 9.60 37.78
CA ALA A 199 -21.95 9.25 39.18
C ALA A 199 -20.99 10.02 40.08
N THR A 200 -21.48 11.10 40.68
CA THR A 200 -21.27 11.53 42.09
C THR A 200 -21.69 12.99 42.23
N GLY A 201 -23.00 13.22 42.19
CA GLY A 201 -23.58 14.43 42.80
C GLY A 201 -23.84 14.14 44.26
N GLU A 202 -22.87 14.43 45.12
CA GLU A 202 -23.07 14.48 46.56
C GLU A 202 -24.03 15.64 46.88
N LEU A 203 -25.25 15.31 47.33
CA LEU A 203 -26.12 16.25 48.01
C LEU A 203 -25.62 16.45 49.44
N THR A 204 -24.97 17.58 49.68
CA THR A 204 -24.68 18.09 51.02
C THR A 204 -25.44 19.38 51.31
N SER A 205 -25.96 19.43 52.54
CA SER A 205 -26.56 20.56 53.27
C SER A 205 -28.01 20.95 52.92
N ALA A 206 -28.87 21.39 53.85
CA ALA A 206 -28.63 21.86 55.21
C ALA A 206 -29.88 21.68 56.10
N ARG A 207 -29.64 21.34 57.38
CA ARG A 207 -30.51 21.75 58.48
C ARG A 207 -30.26 23.23 58.75
N ARG A 208 -31.32 24.04 58.76
CA ARG A 208 -31.69 24.99 59.83
C ARG A 208 -33.12 25.44 59.60
#